data_AF-W7BN36-F1
#
_entry.id   AF-W7BN36-F1
#
_cell.length_a   1.000
_cell.length_b   1.000
_cell.length_c   1.000
_cell.angle_alpha   90.00
_cell.angle_beta   90.00
_cell.angle_gamma   90.00
#
_symmetry.space_group_name_H-M   'P 1'
#
loop_
_entity.id
_entity.type
_entity.pdbx_description
1 polymer ?
#
loop_
_entity_poly.entity_id
_entity_poly.type
_entity_poly.pdbx_seq_one_letter_code
_entity_poly.pdbx_strand_id
1 'polypeptide(L)'
;MLRLKEETAHLYQQTSDIFYLLISIELSCIIQKMHGEVISTDLIQPLKDFLAKTATWGHFETKIFTDNMVFLDIDTTLVFADSLLKNFRQYSNYGIYEQDILLALINLTIRCFDCNYLEEAEYYLTLINRKQKNPKLFYERNMYLFLTGINAVKNKDIPRGEETALCAIQIFEDLDMKKSAEKYQKYLDKHLELMTKQAL
;
A
#
# COMPACT_ATOMS: atom_id res chain seq x y z
N MET A 1 -12.97 -2.47 -19.30
CA MET A 1 -13.06 -1.58 -18.14
C MET A 1 -14.17 -0.55 -18.26
N LEU A 2 -14.24 0.24 -19.35
CA LEU A 2 -15.32 1.22 -19.55
C LEU A 2 -16.74 0.63 -19.45
N ARG A 3 -17.00 -0.47 -20.18
CA ARG A 3 -18.28 -1.20 -20.10
C ARG A 3 -18.65 -1.64 -18.68
N LEU A 4 -17.68 -2.15 -17.91
CA LEU A 4 -17.92 -2.61 -16.53
C LEU A 4 -18.22 -1.42 -15.59
N LYS A 5 -17.59 -0.26 -15.82
CA LYS A 5 -17.90 0.98 -15.09
C LYS A 5 -19.34 1.45 -15.38
N GLU A 6 -19.78 1.38 -16.63
CA GLU A 6 -21.14 1.74 -17.03
C GLU A 6 -22.18 0.79 -16.41
N GLU A 7 -21.92 -0.52 -16.47
CA GLU A 7 -22.78 -1.54 -15.86
C GLU A 7 -22.91 -1.36 -14.33
N THR A 8 -21.80 -1.09 -13.63
CA THR A 8 -21.80 -0.87 -12.17
C THR A 8 -22.47 0.45 -11.79
N ALA A 9 -22.27 1.53 -12.55
CA ALA A 9 -22.97 2.79 -12.33
C ALA A 9 -24.49 2.64 -12.50
N HIS A 10 -24.92 1.89 -13.51
CA HIS A 10 -26.33 1.58 -13.72
C HIS A 10 -26.91 0.72 -12.58
N LEU A 11 -26.19 -0.29 -12.10
CA LEU A 11 -26.61 -1.08 -10.93
C LEU A 11 -26.76 -0.22 -9.68
N TYR A 12 -25.84 0.73 -9.44
CA TYR A 12 -25.98 1.67 -8.34
C TYR A 12 -27.23 2.54 -8.49
N GLN A 13 -27.51 3.07 -9.69
CA GLN A 13 -28.73 3.87 -9.93
C GLN A 13 -30.02 3.09 -9.65
N GLN A 14 -30.02 1.78 -9.93
CA GLN A 14 -31.19 0.93 -9.70
C GLN A 14 -31.35 0.48 -8.25
N THR A 15 -30.25 0.20 -7.56
CA THR A 15 -30.26 -0.45 -6.24
C THR A 15 -30.01 0.51 -5.08
N SER A 16 -29.36 1.65 -5.35
CA SER A 16 -28.76 2.53 -4.34
C SER A 16 -27.78 1.81 -3.39
N ASP A 17 -27.23 0.65 -3.79
CA ASP A 17 -26.33 -0.14 -2.97
C ASP A 17 -24.91 0.43 -3.00
N ILE A 18 -24.38 0.72 -1.81
CA ILE A 18 -23.03 1.28 -1.60
C ILE A 18 -21.94 0.44 -2.24
N PHE A 19 -22.12 -0.88 -2.32
CA PHE A 19 -21.16 -1.78 -2.97
C PHE A 19 -20.92 -1.36 -4.43
N TYR A 20 -21.98 -1.15 -5.21
CA TYR A 20 -21.83 -0.77 -6.62
C TYR A 20 -21.26 0.65 -6.79
N LEU A 21 -21.54 1.56 -5.85
CA LEU A 21 -20.92 2.88 -5.84
C LEU A 21 -19.40 2.76 -5.68
N LEU A 22 -18.94 2.00 -4.69
CA LEU A 22 -17.51 1.84 -4.39
C LEU A 22 -16.76 1.18 -5.56
N ILE A 23 -17.34 0.15 -6.18
CA ILE A 23 -16.74 -0.48 -7.36
C ILE A 23 -16.66 0.50 -8.54
N SER A 24 -17.70 1.33 -8.75
CA SER A 24 -17.69 2.34 -9.82
C SER A 24 -16.60 3.40 -9.61
N ILE A 25 -16.37 3.79 -8.34
CA ILE A 25 -15.28 4.69 -7.95
C ILE A 25 -13.93 4.04 -8.23
N GLU A 26 -13.69 2.79 -7.79
CA GLU A 26 -12.43 2.07 -8.04
C GLU A 26 -12.13 1.96 -9.54
N LEU A 27 -13.12 1.58 -10.35
CA LEU A 27 -12.97 1.50 -11.80
C LEU A 27 -12.64 2.86 -12.42
N SER A 28 -13.22 3.94 -11.88
CA SER A 28 -12.91 5.30 -12.31
C SER A 28 -11.47 5.68 -11.97
N CYS A 29 -11.00 5.38 -10.76
CA CYS A 29 -9.60 5.60 -10.37
C CYS A 29 -8.63 4.80 -11.25
N ILE A 30 -8.94 3.54 -11.55
CA ILE A 30 -8.09 2.70 -12.41
C ILE A 30 -8.01 3.27 -13.83
N ILE A 31 -9.15 3.64 -14.43
CA ILE A 31 -9.19 4.19 -15.80
C ILE A 31 -8.42 5.50 -15.87
N GLN A 32 -8.63 6.42 -14.93
CA GLN A 32 -7.93 7.71 -14.89
C GLN A 32 -6.42 7.50 -14.74
N LYS A 33 -6.01 6.59 -13.85
CA LYS A 33 -4.59 6.23 -13.68
C LYS A 33 -3.97 5.66 -14.95
N MET A 34 -4.70 4.83 -15.70
CA MET A 34 -4.23 4.30 -16.98
C MET A 34 -4.04 5.38 -18.05
N HIS A 35 -4.83 6.46 -17.99
CA HIS A 35 -4.71 7.61 -18.90
C HIS A 35 -3.75 8.69 -18.39
N GLY A 36 -3.18 8.55 -17.19
CA GLY A 36 -2.35 9.59 -16.58
C GLY A 36 -3.15 10.82 -16.12
N GLU A 37 -4.46 10.66 -15.91
CA GLU A 37 -5.34 11.73 -15.45
C GLU A 37 -5.24 11.92 -13.93
N VAL A 38 -5.41 13.17 -13.48
CA VAL A 38 -5.46 13.49 -12.05
C VAL A 38 -6.78 13.00 -11.47
N ILE A 39 -6.69 12.17 -10.43
CA ILE A 39 -7.86 11.68 -9.71
C ILE A 39 -8.38 12.76 -8.78
N SER A 40 -9.63 13.18 -9.00
CA SER A 40 -10.29 14.17 -8.16
C SER A 40 -10.52 13.64 -6.75
N THR A 41 -10.23 14.46 -5.74
CA THR A 41 -10.53 14.17 -4.33
C THR A 41 -12.03 13.97 -4.09
N ASP A 42 -12.89 14.63 -4.88
CA ASP A 42 -14.33 14.50 -4.76
C ASP A 42 -14.82 13.11 -5.19
N LEU A 43 -14.12 12.48 -6.13
CA LEU A 43 -14.44 11.13 -6.60
C LEU A 43 -14.27 10.10 -5.48
N ILE A 44 -13.26 10.27 -4.62
CA ILE A 44 -12.94 9.33 -3.55
C ILE A 44 -13.67 9.65 -2.23
N GLN A 45 -14.35 10.80 -2.12
CA GLN A 45 -15.02 11.19 -0.88
C GLN A 45 -16.07 10.16 -0.39
N PRO A 46 -16.91 9.55 -1.24
CA PRO A 46 -17.84 8.50 -0.78
C PRO A 46 -17.12 7.27 -0.21
N LEU A 47 -15.93 6.95 -0.73
CA LEU A 47 -15.09 5.87 -0.21
C LEU A 47 -14.53 6.23 1.17
N LYS A 48 -14.05 7.47 1.35
CA LYS A 48 -13.60 7.98 2.66
C LYS A 48 -14.73 7.89 3.69
N ASP A 49 -15.92 8.35 3.33
CA ASP A 49 -17.09 8.34 4.21
C ASP A 49 -17.50 6.92 4.59
N PHE A 50 -17.46 5.99 3.63
CA PHE A 50 -17.73 4.58 3.88
C PHE A 50 -16.74 4.01 4.90
N LEU A 51 -15.43 4.12 4.64
CA LEU A 51 -14.39 3.59 5.53
C LEU A 51 -14.46 4.19 6.94
N ALA A 52 -14.76 5.48 7.05
CA ALA A 52 -14.89 6.18 8.34
C ALA A 52 -16.11 5.73 9.16
N LYS A 53 -17.22 5.34 8.51
CA LYS A 53 -18.44 4.88 9.18
C LYS A 53 -18.42 3.38 9.51
N THR A 54 -17.55 2.62 8.86
CA THR A 54 -17.49 1.17 9.04
C THR A 54 -16.78 0.78 10.35
N ALA A 55 -17.56 0.23 11.28
CA ALA A 55 -17.07 -0.14 12.61
C ALA A 55 -16.10 -1.34 12.62
N THR A 56 -16.32 -2.31 11.74
CA THR A 56 -15.54 -3.54 11.64
C THR A 56 -15.10 -3.75 10.21
N TRP A 57 -13.79 -3.88 10.00
CA TRP A 57 -13.20 -4.05 8.68
C TRP A 57 -12.96 -5.53 8.41
N GLY A 58 -13.55 -6.03 7.32
CA GLY A 58 -13.25 -7.31 6.74
C GLY A 58 -12.31 -7.19 5.54
N HIS A 59 -12.32 -8.21 4.69
CA HIS A 59 -11.53 -8.25 3.45
C HIS A 59 -11.87 -7.09 2.51
N PHE A 60 -13.16 -6.77 2.37
CA PHE A 60 -13.61 -5.74 1.42
C PHE A 60 -13.10 -4.36 1.80
N GLU A 61 -13.28 -3.93 3.06
CA GLU A 61 -12.79 -2.63 3.55
C GLU A 61 -11.27 -2.55 3.46
N THR A 62 -10.58 -3.64 3.84
CA THR A 62 -9.11 -3.72 3.78
C THR A 62 -8.60 -3.53 2.35
N LYS A 63 -9.26 -4.17 1.38
CA LYS A 63 -8.90 -4.06 -0.04
C LYS A 63 -9.16 -2.65 -0.56
N ILE A 64 -10.36 -2.12 -0.33
CA ILE A 64 -10.78 -0.77 -0.73
C ILE A 64 -9.79 0.27 -0.20
N PHE A 65 -9.43 0.17 1.09
CA PHE A 65 -8.43 1.04 1.69
C PHE A 65 -7.05 0.90 1.03
N THR A 66 -6.56 -0.33 0.89
CA THR A 66 -5.22 -0.62 0.37
C THR A 66 -5.04 -0.13 -1.06
N ASP A 67 -6.04 -0.33 -1.92
CA ASP A 67 -6.00 0.03 -3.34
C ASP A 67 -6.11 1.55 -3.55
N ASN A 68 -6.77 2.27 -2.64
CA ASN A 68 -7.02 3.70 -2.77
C ASN A 68 -6.11 4.58 -1.88
N MET A 69 -5.23 3.97 -1.08
CA MET A 69 -4.35 4.67 -0.13
C MET A 69 -3.51 5.78 -0.77
N VAL A 70 -3.08 5.59 -2.01
CA VAL A 70 -2.27 6.59 -2.75
C VAL A 70 -3.02 7.91 -2.99
N PHE A 71 -4.35 7.88 -2.98
CA PHE A 71 -5.21 9.06 -3.18
C PHE A 71 -5.63 9.74 -1.87
N LEU A 72 -5.33 9.11 -0.74
CA LEU A 72 -5.61 9.66 0.59
C LEU A 72 -4.43 10.53 1.05
N ASP A 73 -4.72 11.64 1.71
CA ASP A 73 -3.72 12.35 2.51
C ASP A 73 -3.17 11.43 3.62
N ILE A 74 -1.95 11.75 4.08
CA ILE A 74 -1.25 10.89 5.03
C ILE A 74 -2.00 10.79 6.37
N ASP A 75 -2.58 11.89 6.86
CA ASP A 75 -3.30 11.89 8.13
C ASP A 75 -4.54 10.98 8.07
N THR A 76 -5.35 11.08 7.00
CA THR A 76 -6.47 10.16 6.74
C THR A 76 -5.97 8.72 6.63
N THR A 77 -4.83 8.51 5.95
CA THR A 77 -4.23 7.17 5.79
C THR A 77 -3.91 6.56 7.15
N LEU A 78 -3.29 7.31 8.06
CA LEU A 78 -2.92 6.82 9.39
C LEU A 78 -4.14 6.52 10.26
N VAL A 79 -5.19 7.36 10.20
CA VAL A 79 -6.46 7.10 10.90
C VAL A 79 -7.11 5.80 10.43
N PHE A 80 -7.08 5.54 9.12
CA PHE A 80 -7.58 4.29 8.55
C PHE A 80 -6.68 3.10 8.84
N ALA A 81 -5.36 3.31 8.91
CA ALA A 81 -4.41 2.28 9.35
C ALA A 81 -4.72 1.80 10.78
N ASP A 82 -5.07 2.70 11.70
CA ASP A 82 -5.49 2.32 13.06
C ASP A 82 -6.76 1.46 13.05
N SER A 83 -7.70 1.77 12.15
CA SER A 83 -8.93 0.98 11.98
C SER A 83 -8.61 -0.42 11.46
N LEU A 84 -7.75 -0.53 10.44
CA LEU A 84 -7.22 -1.80 9.94
C LEU A 84 -6.55 -2.61 11.06
N LEU A 85 -5.69 -1.99 11.87
CA LEU A 85 -4.92 -2.66 12.90
C LEU A 85 -5.75 -3.12 14.11
N LYS A 86 -6.78 -2.36 14.49
CA LYS A 86 -7.74 -2.78 15.53
C LYS A 86 -8.44 -4.08 15.12
N ASN A 87 -8.88 -4.15 13.87
CA ASN A 87 -9.53 -5.33 13.31
C ASN A 87 -8.52 -6.48 13.13
N PHE A 88 -7.28 -6.19 12.71
CA PHE A 88 -6.23 -7.21 12.58
C PHE A 88 -5.95 -7.98 13.87
N ARG A 89 -5.95 -7.30 15.03
CA ARG A 89 -5.77 -7.97 16.32
C ARG A 89 -6.88 -8.99 16.62
N GLN A 90 -8.08 -8.79 16.08
CA GLN A 90 -9.21 -9.69 16.25
C GLN A 90 -9.13 -10.89 15.30
N TYR A 91 -8.61 -10.69 14.08
CA TYR A 91 -8.51 -11.73 13.06
C TYR A 91 -7.16 -12.46 13.02
N SER A 92 -6.19 -12.11 13.87
CA SER A 92 -4.81 -12.61 13.79
C SER A 92 -4.64 -14.13 13.90
N ASN A 93 -5.69 -14.85 14.30
CA ASN A 93 -5.73 -16.31 14.40
C ASN A 93 -6.24 -17.00 13.12
N TYR A 94 -6.83 -16.25 12.20
CA TYR A 94 -7.40 -16.75 10.96
C TYR A 94 -6.48 -16.35 9.81
N GLY A 95 -5.52 -17.22 9.48
CA GLY A 95 -4.52 -16.99 8.42
C GLY A 95 -5.08 -16.72 7.01
N ILE A 96 -6.40 -16.74 6.83
CA ILE A 96 -7.12 -16.46 5.58
C ILE A 96 -6.82 -15.05 5.05
N TYR A 97 -6.59 -14.08 5.94
CA TYR A 97 -6.37 -12.67 5.56
C TYR A 97 -4.94 -12.19 5.79
N GLU A 98 -4.02 -13.09 6.13
CA GLU A 98 -2.64 -12.73 6.49
C GLU A 98 -1.93 -11.99 5.36
N GLN A 99 -2.14 -12.45 4.12
CA GLN A 99 -1.52 -11.83 2.94
C GLN A 99 -2.04 -10.41 2.68
N ASP A 100 -3.36 -10.19 2.69
CA ASP A 100 -3.95 -8.87 2.44
C ASP A 100 -3.46 -7.83 3.44
N ILE A 101 -3.37 -8.23 4.71
CA ILE A 101 -2.88 -7.34 5.77
C ILE A 101 -1.40 -7.03 5.58
N LEU A 102 -0.58 -8.01 5.20
CA LEU A 102 0.84 -7.76 4.91
C LEU A 102 1.02 -6.82 3.73
N LEU A 103 0.23 -6.97 2.67
CA LEU A 103 0.24 -6.05 1.53
C LEU A 103 -0.20 -4.65 1.94
N ALA A 104 -1.23 -4.53 2.78
CA ALA A 104 -1.66 -3.24 3.34
C ALA A 104 -0.54 -2.59 4.17
N LEU A 105 0.14 -3.35 5.04
CA LEU A 105 1.27 -2.86 5.84
C LEU A 105 2.46 -2.44 4.97
N ILE A 106 2.75 -3.18 3.89
CA ILE A 106 3.79 -2.83 2.91
C ILE A 106 3.44 -1.48 2.25
N ASN A 107 2.20 -1.31 1.80
CA ASN A 107 1.75 -0.06 1.18
C ASN A 107 1.78 1.10 2.18
N LEU A 108 1.36 0.88 3.43
CA LEU A 108 1.47 1.86 4.51
C LEU A 108 2.92 2.29 4.76
N THR A 109 3.83 1.34 4.82
CA THR A 109 5.26 1.61 5.02
C THR A 109 5.82 2.47 3.88
N ILE A 110 5.52 2.12 2.63
CA ILE A 110 5.91 2.91 1.46
C ILE A 110 5.33 4.32 1.54
N ARG A 111 4.04 4.45 1.85
CA ARG A 111 3.36 5.74 1.96
C ARG A 111 3.98 6.62 3.04
N CYS A 112 4.32 6.04 4.18
CA CYS A 112 5.00 6.73 5.27
C CYS A 112 6.41 7.19 4.84
N PHE A 113 7.18 6.35 4.14
CA PHE A 113 8.48 6.76 3.59
C PHE A 113 8.38 7.90 2.57
N ASP A 114 7.38 7.88 1.70
CA ASP A 114 7.14 8.96 0.73
C ASP A 114 6.76 10.28 1.41
N CYS A 115 6.10 10.22 2.58
CA CYS A 115 5.68 11.40 3.35
C CYS A 115 6.65 11.79 4.48
N ASN A 116 7.75 11.04 4.68
CA ASN A 116 8.72 11.19 5.79
C ASN A 116 8.15 10.94 7.20
N TYR A 117 7.18 10.06 7.35
CA TYR A 117 6.64 9.58 8.63
C TYR A 117 7.41 8.33 9.08
N LEU A 118 8.64 8.53 9.58
CA LEU A 118 9.57 7.42 9.83
C LEU A 118 9.18 6.53 11.00
N GLU A 119 8.62 7.11 12.07
CA GLU A 119 8.22 6.35 13.25
C GLU A 119 7.10 5.34 12.92
N GLU A 120 6.11 5.78 12.14
CA GLU A 120 5.02 4.94 11.66
C GLU A 120 5.52 3.88 10.69
N ALA A 121 6.45 4.22 9.79
CA ALA A 121 7.07 3.27 8.89
C ALA A 121 7.80 2.14 9.65
N GLU A 122 8.57 2.49 10.68
CA GLU A 122 9.27 1.52 11.54
C GLU A 122 8.30 0.65 12.34
N TYR A 123 7.21 1.25 12.81
CA TYR A 123 6.12 0.53 13.47
C TYR A 123 5.51 -0.54 12.55
N TYR A 124 5.15 -0.18 11.31
CA TYR A 124 4.59 -1.12 10.34
C TYR A 124 5.59 -2.19 9.91
N LEU A 125 6.87 -1.84 9.71
CA LEU A 125 7.94 -2.82 9.47
C LEU A 125 8.05 -3.85 10.58
N THR A 126 7.95 -3.41 11.84
CA THR A 126 7.97 -4.30 13.00
C THR A 126 6.80 -5.28 12.97
N LEU A 127 5.61 -4.82 12.56
CA LEU A 127 4.43 -5.68 12.41
C LEU A 127 4.61 -6.71 11.29
N ILE A 128 5.16 -6.30 10.13
CA ILE A 128 5.46 -7.19 9.02
C ILE A 128 6.42 -8.30 9.48
N ASN A 129 7.53 -7.94 10.13
CA ASN A 129 8.55 -8.89 10.60
C ASN A 129 7.97 -9.96 11.53
N ARG A 130 7.11 -9.56 12.49
CA ARG A 130 6.48 -10.48 13.45
C ARG A 130 5.60 -11.56 12.80
N LYS A 131 5.16 -11.33 11.56
CA LYS A 131 4.20 -12.18 10.83
C LYS A 131 4.84 -13.04 9.74
N GLN A 132 6.14 -12.94 9.50
CA GLN A 132 6.84 -13.74 8.47
C GLN A 132 7.05 -15.22 8.84
N LYS A 133 6.15 -15.84 9.60
CA LYS A 133 6.26 -17.25 9.98
C LYS A 133 5.83 -18.20 8.86
N ASN A 134 5.04 -17.71 7.91
CA ASN A 134 4.57 -18.49 6.78
C ASN A 134 5.61 -18.48 5.64
N PRO A 135 6.23 -19.63 5.31
CA PRO A 135 7.28 -19.70 4.30
C PRO A 135 6.78 -19.44 2.87
N LYS A 136 5.46 -19.44 2.64
CA LYS A 136 4.87 -19.21 1.31
C LYS A 136 4.83 -17.73 0.91
N LEU A 137 5.07 -16.82 1.84
CA LEU A 137 4.98 -15.37 1.65
C LEU A 137 6.27 -14.78 1.06
N PHE A 138 6.74 -15.32 -0.07
CA PHE A 138 8.02 -14.93 -0.66
C PHE A 138 8.07 -13.45 -1.05
N TYR A 139 6.98 -12.94 -1.65
CA TYR A 139 6.90 -11.55 -2.08
C TYR A 139 6.95 -10.60 -0.88
N GLU A 140 6.17 -10.84 0.15
CA GLU A 140 6.07 -10.00 1.34
C GLU A 140 7.39 -9.98 2.12
N ARG A 141 8.08 -11.13 2.17
CA ARG A 141 9.42 -11.24 2.77
C ARG A 141 10.46 -10.46 1.99
N ASN A 142 10.43 -10.54 0.65
CA ASN A 142 11.34 -9.75 -0.17
C ASN A 142 11.05 -8.24 -0.05
N MET A 143 9.77 -7.87 0.01
CA MET A 143 9.37 -6.48 0.26
C MET A 143 9.82 -5.96 1.62
N TYR A 144 9.75 -6.78 2.67
CA TYR A 144 10.29 -6.40 3.98
C TYR A 144 11.81 -6.18 3.94
N LEU A 145 12.55 -7.05 3.24
CA LEU A 145 14.00 -6.87 3.05
C LEU A 145 14.28 -5.54 2.35
N PHE A 146 13.60 -5.28 1.24
CA PHE A 146 13.71 -4.03 0.49
C PHE A 146 13.42 -2.80 1.37
N LEU A 147 12.28 -2.80 2.07
CA LEU A 147 11.86 -1.68 2.91
C LEU A 147 12.76 -1.49 4.14
N THR A 148 13.39 -2.55 4.66
CA THR A 148 14.42 -2.44 5.69
C THR A 148 15.65 -1.70 5.16
N GLY A 149 16.05 -1.96 3.90
CA GLY A 149 17.10 -1.21 3.23
C GLY A 149 16.74 0.27 3.09
N ILE A 150 15.53 0.58 2.63
CA ILE A 150 15.03 1.96 2.55
C ILE A 150 15.01 2.65 3.92
N ASN A 151 14.62 1.94 4.98
CA ASN A 151 14.63 2.48 6.34
C ASN A 151 16.05 2.87 6.79
N ALA A 152 17.05 2.03 6.49
CA ALA A 152 18.44 2.33 6.80
C ALA A 152 18.96 3.55 6.01
N VAL A 153 18.62 3.66 4.71
CA VAL A 153 18.93 4.86 3.90
C VAL A 153 18.32 6.11 4.53
N LYS A 154 17.02 6.07 4.89
CA LYS A 154 16.30 7.19 5.54
C LYS A 154 16.90 7.56 6.91
N ASN A 155 17.46 6.60 7.62
CA ASN A 155 18.17 6.78 8.89
C ASN A 155 19.68 7.06 8.72
N LYS A 156 20.13 7.41 7.52
CA LYS A 156 21.51 7.81 7.17
C LYS A 156 22.57 6.70 7.26
N ASP A 157 22.16 5.45 7.40
CA ASP A 157 23.03 4.28 7.21
C ASP A 157 22.99 3.84 5.74
N ILE A 158 23.51 4.70 4.86
CA ILE A 158 23.40 4.56 3.40
C ILE A 158 24.06 3.27 2.90
N PRO A 159 25.32 2.92 3.27
CA PRO A 159 25.98 1.74 2.71
C PRO A 159 25.21 0.45 3.00
N ARG A 160 24.77 0.26 4.25
CA ARG A 160 23.96 -0.89 4.64
C ARG A 160 22.60 -0.88 3.96
N GLY A 161 21.96 0.29 3.89
CA GLY A 161 20.64 0.43 3.31
C GLY A 161 20.60 0.12 1.81
N GLU A 162 21.58 0.63 1.07
CA GLU A 162 21.77 0.37 -0.35
C GLU A 162 22.04 -1.12 -0.61
N GLU A 163 23.01 -1.72 0.10
CA GLU A 163 23.32 -3.15 -0.02
C GLU A 163 22.10 -4.04 0.24
N THR A 164 21.34 -3.73 1.31
CA THR A 164 20.15 -4.49 1.69
C THR A 164 19.03 -4.36 0.65
N ALA A 165 18.80 -3.15 0.11
CA ALA A 165 17.78 -2.92 -0.90
C ALA A 165 18.15 -3.57 -2.25
N LEU A 166 19.42 -3.50 -2.65
CA LEU A 166 19.94 -4.16 -3.86
C LEU A 166 19.82 -5.68 -3.77
N CYS A 167 20.06 -6.28 -2.60
CA CYS A 167 19.80 -7.71 -2.38
C CYS A 167 18.34 -8.09 -2.70
N ALA A 168 17.38 -7.28 -2.26
CA ALA A 168 15.97 -7.54 -2.54
C ALA A 168 15.60 -7.33 -4.02
N ILE A 169 16.23 -6.36 -4.69
CA ILE A 169 16.07 -6.13 -6.13
C ILE A 169 16.62 -7.31 -6.93
N GLN A 170 17.79 -7.83 -6.55
CA GLN A 170 18.39 -9.00 -7.20
C GLN A 170 17.47 -10.22 -7.12
N ILE A 171 16.79 -10.44 -6.00
CA ILE A 171 15.81 -11.53 -5.88
C ILE A 171 14.66 -11.36 -6.90
N PHE A 172 14.22 -10.14 -7.20
CA PHE A 172 13.23 -9.93 -8.25
C PHE A 172 13.79 -10.24 -9.65
N GLU A 173 15.03 -9.88 -9.93
CA GLU A 173 15.71 -10.24 -11.19
C GLU A 173 15.86 -11.76 -11.35
N ASP A 174 16.30 -12.45 -10.29
CA ASP A 174 16.48 -13.91 -10.29
C ASP A 174 15.17 -14.67 -10.53
N LEU A 175 14.04 -14.08 -10.16
CA LEU A 175 12.69 -14.60 -10.37
C LEU A 175 12.03 -14.11 -11.68
N ASP A 176 12.79 -13.46 -12.58
CA ASP A 176 12.33 -12.84 -13.84
C ASP A 176 11.20 -11.81 -13.65
N MET A 177 11.12 -11.19 -12.47
CA MET A 177 10.17 -10.14 -12.12
C MET A 177 10.71 -8.75 -12.51
N LYS A 178 11.20 -8.61 -13.75
CA LYS A 178 11.91 -7.42 -14.27
C LYS A 178 11.20 -6.09 -14.00
N LYS A 179 9.88 -6.04 -14.21
CA LYS A 179 9.07 -4.82 -13.93
C LYS A 179 9.12 -4.40 -12.46
N SER A 180 9.15 -5.37 -11.54
CA SER A 180 9.27 -5.11 -10.11
C SER A 180 10.69 -4.65 -9.77
N ALA A 181 11.71 -5.31 -10.30
CA ALA A 181 13.10 -4.91 -10.11
C ALA A 181 13.35 -3.48 -10.59
N GLU A 182 12.94 -3.13 -11.82
CA GLU A 182 13.03 -1.77 -12.36
C GLU A 182 12.29 -0.74 -11.51
N LYS A 183 11.07 -1.08 -11.04
CA LYS A 183 10.27 -0.20 -10.18
C LYS A 183 11.00 0.10 -8.87
N TYR A 184 11.54 -0.92 -8.21
CA TYR A 184 12.18 -0.78 -6.91
C TYR A 184 13.59 -0.19 -6.99
N GLN A 185 14.31 -0.42 -8.09
CA GLN A 185 15.56 0.29 -8.38
C GLN A 185 15.32 1.79 -8.48
N LYS A 186 14.35 2.23 -9.30
CA LYS A 186 13.97 3.65 -9.41
C LYS A 186 13.57 4.26 -8.07
N TYR A 187 12.91 3.49 -7.22
CA TYR A 187 12.51 3.93 -5.89
C TYR A 187 13.73 4.08 -4.95
N LEU A 188 14.68 3.15 -4.99
CA LEU A 188 15.95 3.25 -4.25
C LEU A 188 16.76 4.46 -4.70
N ASP A 189 16.97 4.62 -6.01
CA ASP A 189 17.74 5.72 -6.60
C ASP A 189 17.17 7.09 -6.15
N LYS A 190 15.84 7.25 -6.21
CA LYS A 190 15.15 8.46 -5.71
C LYS A 190 15.52 8.77 -4.26
N HIS A 191 15.55 7.78 -3.37
CA HIS A 191 15.87 8.01 -1.95
C HIS A 191 17.35 8.28 -1.73
N LEU A 192 18.26 7.62 -2.47
CA LEU A 192 19.70 7.91 -2.42
C LEU A 192 20.02 9.33 -2.89
N GLU A 193 19.39 9.78 -3.98
CA GLU A 193 19.53 11.16 -4.48
C GLU A 193 19.06 12.19 -3.44
N LEU A 194 17.93 11.94 -2.79
CA LEU A 194 17.38 12.82 -1.76
C LEU A 194 18.34 12.93 -0.55
N MET A 195 18.93 11.82 -0.11
CA MET A 195 19.89 11.83 1.01
C MET A 195 21.19 12.55 0.62
N THR A 196 21.66 12.38 -0.62
CA THR A 196 22.87 13.06 -1.11
C THR A 196 22.67 14.59 -1.13
N LYS A 197 21.48 15.06 -1.54
CA LYS A 197 21.14 16.49 -1.54
C LYS A 197 21.00 17.10 -0.15
N GLN A 198 20.68 16.31 0.87
CA GLN A 198 20.57 16.76 2.28
C GLN A 198 21.92 16.82 3.00
N ALA A 199 22.97 16.22 2.43
CA ALA A 199 24.33 16.22 2.98
C ALA A 199 25.20 17.38 2.47
N LEU A 200 24.72 18.14 1.48
CA LEU A 200 25.33 19.36 0.92
C LEU A 200 24.71 20.62 1.54
#